data_AF-A0A5D4R0S6-F1
#
_entry.id   AF-A0A5D4R0S6-F1
#
_cell.length_a   1.000
_cell.length_b   1.000
_cell.length_c   1.000
_cell.angle_alpha   90.00
_cell.angle_beta   90.00
_cell.angle_gamma   90.00
#
_symmetry.space_group_name_H-M   'P 1'
#
loop_
_entity.id
_entity.type
_entity.pdbx_description
1 polymer ?
#
loop_
_entity_poly.entity_id
_entity_poly.type
_entity_poly.pdbx_seq_one_letter_code
_entity_poly.pdbx_strand_id
1 'polypeptide(L)'
;MDKARKDIIVKEILYWKDNRMLPEHYCDYLLALYTEGNRPKDKARKAKGFYFLNIILLLLIPLSLLFIYFTELSFILQMGLLIFFTITGVSLAIYFTNKGIAPQLPLAVSALILLLISVEMASYFFPHHNTALYGALMLNCLLWIAAAWKFRQHYFGISGLVGLIIIIISIFI
;
A
#
# COMPACT_ATOMS: atom_id res chain seq x y z
N MET A 1 11.57 19.49 41.45
CA MET A 1 11.96 20.23 40.21
C MET A 1 10.68 20.76 39.59
N ASP A 2 10.65 22.03 39.18
CA ASP A 2 9.44 22.64 38.62
C ASP A 2 9.05 21.99 37.27
N LYS A 3 7.80 21.56 37.13
CA LYS A 3 7.31 20.85 35.94
C LYS A 3 7.43 21.72 34.68
N ALA A 4 7.21 23.03 34.82
CA ALA A 4 7.34 23.96 33.70
C ALA A 4 8.78 24.04 33.16
N ARG A 5 9.79 24.03 34.05
CA ARG A 5 11.20 24.01 33.64
C ARG A 5 11.57 22.72 32.92
N LYS A 6 11.05 21.58 33.37
CA LYS A 6 11.26 20.27 32.72
C LYS A 6 10.71 20.27 31.29
N ASP A 7 9.52 20.83 31.08
CA ASP A 7 8.89 20.91 29.75
C ASP A 7 9.64 21.86 28.79
N ILE A 8 10.20 22.97 29.31
CA ILE A 8 11.02 23.89 28.51
C ILE A 8 12.29 23.20 28.01
N ILE A 9 13.00 22.49 28.90
CA ILE A 9 14.23 21.75 28.56
C ILE A 9 13.95 20.67 27.51
N VAL A 10 12.85 19.94 27.64
CA VAL A 10 12.45 18.92 26.66
C VAL A 10 12.18 19.54 25.28
N LYS A 11 11.53 20.71 25.22
CA LYS A 11 11.29 21.42 23.95
C LYS A 11 12.58 21.88 23.28
N GLU A 12 13.55 22.38 24.05
CA GLU A 12 14.86 22.77 23.53
C GLU A 12 15.65 21.58 22.98
N ILE A 13 15.67 20.45 23.68
CA ILE A 13 16.35 19.24 23.20
C ILE A 13 15.71 18.74 21.89
N LEU A 14 14.38 18.80 21.77
CA LEU A 14 13.69 18.46 20.51
C LEU A 14 14.06 19.44 19.37
N TYR A 15 14.16 20.73 19.66
CA TYR A 15 14.61 21.74 18.70
C TYR A 15 16.06 21.49 18.23
N TRP A 16 16.95 21.08 19.13
CA TRP A 16 18.33 20.71 18.77
C TRP A 16 18.40 19.45 17.92
N LYS A 17 17.54 18.46 18.19
CA LYS A 17 17.43 17.23 17.40
C LYS A 17 16.92 17.51 15.99
N ASP A 18 15.89 18.33 15.84
CA ASP A 18 15.32 18.69 14.52
C ASP A 18 16.30 19.49 13.65
N ASN A 19 17.07 20.38 14.26
CA ASN A 19 18.06 21.21 13.56
C ASN A 19 19.47 20.59 13.47
N ARG A 20 19.64 19.32 13.91
CA ARG A 20 20.93 18.60 13.95
C ARG A 20 22.06 19.37 14.63
N MET A 21 21.73 20.19 15.63
CA MET A 21 22.73 20.95 16.39
C MET A 21 23.55 20.06 17.35
N LEU A 22 23.00 18.89 17.70
CA LEU A 22 23.66 17.86 18.50
C LEU A 22 23.49 16.49 17.82
N PRO A 23 24.48 15.59 17.94
CA PRO A 23 24.35 14.23 17.43
C PRO A 23 23.17 13.50 18.09
N GLU A 24 22.41 12.72 17.31
CA GLU A 24 21.13 12.14 17.73
C GLU A 24 21.21 11.32 19.02
N HIS A 25 22.32 10.59 19.22
CA HIS A 25 22.53 9.76 20.40
C HIS A 25 22.54 10.58 21.72
N TYR A 26 23.09 11.80 21.70
CA TYR A 26 23.12 12.67 22.88
C TYR A 26 21.75 13.27 23.19
N CYS A 27 21.02 13.71 22.16
CA CYS A 27 19.64 14.17 22.32
C CYS A 27 18.76 13.06 22.89
N ASP A 28 18.93 11.82 22.42
CA ASP A 28 18.16 10.67 22.87
C ASP A 28 18.45 10.28 24.32
N TYR A 29 19.71 10.43 24.77
CA TYR A 29 20.13 10.26 26.16
C TYR A 29 19.52 11.34 27.06
N LEU A 30 19.65 12.62 26.69
CA LEU A 30 19.09 13.74 27.45
C LEU A 30 17.55 13.66 27.51
N LEU A 31 16.90 13.33 26.40
CA LEU A 31 15.46 13.08 26.37
C LEU A 31 15.09 11.94 27.31
N ALA A 32 15.81 10.81 27.31
CA ALA A 32 15.51 9.72 28.24
C ALA A 32 15.66 10.14 29.71
N LEU A 33 16.69 10.92 30.02
CA LEU A 33 16.99 11.43 31.35
C LEU A 33 15.90 12.41 31.84
N TYR A 34 15.53 13.38 31.00
CA TYR A 34 14.55 14.41 31.35
C TYR A 34 13.10 13.98 31.12
N THR A 35 12.84 12.88 30.43
CA THR A 35 11.47 12.35 30.27
C THR A 35 11.20 11.16 31.17
N GLU A 36 12.21 10.65 31.90
CA GLU A 36 12.09 9.49 32.80
C GLU A 36 11.41 8.29 32.11
N GLY A 37 11.68 8.10 30.81
CA GLY A 37 11.04 7.07 29.99
C GLY A 37 9.65 7.45 29.43
N ASN A 38 9.05 8.56 29.85
CA ASN A 38 7.84 9.13 29.26
C ASN A 38 8.18 9.98 28.02
N ARG A 39 8.93 9.39 27.08
CA ARG A 39 9.34 10.07 25.84
C ARG A 39 8.09 10.69 25.17
N PRO A 40 8.08 12.00 24.88
CA PRO A 40 7.05 12.56 24.02
C PRO A 40 7.07 11.76 22.72
N LYS A 41 5.91 11.21 22.38
CA LYS A 41 5.76 10.16 21.37
C LYS A 41 6.36 10.59 20.02
N ASP A 42 7.60 10.16 19.75
CA ASP A 42 8.21 10.12 18.41
C ASP A 42 7.39 9.27 17.40
N LYS A 43 6.31 8.63 17.87
CA LYS A 43 5.25 8.02 17.05
C LYS A 43 4.61 9.01 16.07
N ALA A 44 4.52 10.30 16.41
CA ALA A 44 3.80 11.27 15.59
C ALA A 44 4.44 11.50 14.21
N ARG A 45 5.78 11.57 14.12
CA ARG A 45 6.48 11.83 12.85
C ARG A 45 6.52 10.61 11.93
N LYS A 46 6.74 9.41 12.49
CA LYS A 46 6.67 8.15 11.72
C LYS A 46 5.24 7.86 11.25
N ALA A 47 4.22 8.06 12.09
CA ALA A 47 2.83 7.82 11.72
C ALA A 47 2.36 8.73 10.57
N LYS A 48 2.79 9.99 10.53
CA LYS A 48 2.39 10.94 9.48
C LYS A 48 2.86 10.52 8.08
N GLY A 49 4.08 10.00 7.95
CA GLY A 49 4.61 9.49 6.69
C GLY A 49 3.89 8.23 6.19
N PHE A 50 3.52 7.31 7.09
CA PHE A 50 2.76 6.12 6.72
C PHE A 50 1.32 6.43 6.30
N TYR A 51 0.64 7.36 7.00
CA TYR A 51 -0.69 7.82 6.57
C TYR A 51 -0.64 8.47 5.19
N PHE A 52 0.37 9.31 4.94
CA PHE A 52 0.56 9.95 3.64
C PHE A 52 0.79 8.93 2.50
N LEU A 53 1.63 7.92 2.73
CA LEU A 53 1.86 6.85 1.75
C LEU A 53 0.59 6.03 1.45
N ASN A 54 -0.21 5.71 2.48
CA ASN A 54 -1.46 4.98 2.27
C ASN A 54 -2.49 5.82 1.48
N ILE A 55 -2.55 7.13 1.70
CA ILE A 55 -3.42 8.05 0.94
C ILE A 55 -2.99 8.11 -0.53
N ILE A 56 -1.69 8.24 -0.80
CA ILE A 56 -1.17 8.23 -2.18
C ILE A 56 -1.54 6.93 -2.89
N LEU A 57 -1.43 5.81 -2.18
CA LEU A 57 -1.71 4.50 -2.76
C LEU A 57 -3.21 4.30 -3.04
N LEU A 58 -4.07 4.83 -2.16
CA LEU A 58 -5.51 4.82 -2.40
C LEU A 58 -5.88 5.68 -3.64
N LEU A 59 -5.16 6.79 -3.85
CA LEU A 59 -5.33 7.67 -5.02
C LEU A 59 -4.92 7.00 -6.34
N LEU A 60 -4.09 5.95 -6.29
CA LEU A 60 -3.67 5.21 -7.48
C LEU A 60 -4.84 4.50 -8.19
N ILE A 61 -5.88 4.11 -7.46
CA ILE A 61 -7.09 3.48 -8.02
C ILE A 61 -7.87 4.45 -8.92
N PRO A 62 -8.38 5.60 -8.46
CA PRO A 62 -9.09 6.53 -9.34
C PRO A 62 -8.19 7.06 -10.45
N LEU A 63 -6.88 7.19 -10.20
CA LEU A 63 -5.92 7.57 -11.24
C LEU A 63 -5.82 6.51 -12.35
N SER A 64 -5.81 5.22 -11.99
CA SER A 64 -5.82 4.12 -12.97
C SER A 64 -7.08 4.11 -13.83
N LEU A 65 -8.24 4.38 -13.22
CA LEU A 65 -9.52 4.50 -13.93
C LEU A 65 -9.55 5.72 -14.86
N LEU A 66 -8.99 6.85 -14.41
CA LEU A 66 -8.85 8.04 -15.24
C LEU A 66 -8.04 7.71 -16.50
N PHE A 67 -6.89 7.05 -16.37
CA PHE A 67 -6.08 6.68 -17.53
C PHE A 67 -6.78 5.74 -18.51
N ILE A 68 -7.60 4.80 -18.01
CA ILE A 68 -8.36 3.89 -18.88
C ILE A 68 -9.47 4.64 -19.63
N TYR A 69 -10.15 5.57 -18.96
CA TYR A 69 -11.27 6.31 -19.56
C TYR A 69 -10.81 7.50 -20.42
N PHE A 70 -9.60 8.01 -20.19
CA PHE A 70 -8.99 9.06 -20.99
C PHE A 70 -8.50 8.46 -22.32
N THR A 71 -9.43 8.25 -23.24
CA THR A 71 -9.27 7.59 -24.56
C THR A 71 -8.25 8.22 -25.52
N GLU A 72 -7.59 9.31 -25.14
CA GLU A 72 -6.54 9.97 -25.92
C GLU A 72 -5.14 9.37 -25.68
N LEU A 73 -4.96 8.53 -24.65
CA LEU A 73 -3.67 7.88 -24.38
C LEU A 73 -3.48 6.64 -25.26
N SER A 74 -2.27 6.41 -25.77
CA SER A 74 -2.00 5.18 -26.53
C SER A 74 -2.08 3.96 -25.62
N PHE A 75 -2.64 2.86 -26.15
CA PHE A 75 -2.81 1.59 -25.43
C PHE A 75 -1.51 1.11 -24.76
N ILE A 76 -0.38 1.24 -25.47
CA ILE A 76 0.95 0.84 -24.98
C ILE A 76 1.36 1.65 -23.74
N LEU A 77 1.13 2.98 -23.75
CA LEU A 77 1.46 3.84 -22.62
C LEU A 77 0.54 3.58 -21.42
N GLN A 78 -0.75 3.40 -21.66
CA GLN A 78 -1.75 3.09 -20.63
C GLN A 78 -1.37 1.79 -19.89
N MET A 79 -1.09 0.73 -20.63
CA MET A 79 -0.69 -0.56 -20.04
C MET A 79 0.65 -0.47 -19.32
N GLY A 80 1.63 0.25 -19.90
CA GLY A 80 2.92 0.48 -19.25
C GLY A 80 2.79 1.18 -17.90
N LEU A 81 1.95 2.23 -17.80
CA LEU A 81 1.68 2.95 -16.56
C LEU A 81 0.99 2.07 -15.51
N LEU A 82 -0.02 1.30 -15.89
CA LEU A 82 -0.74 0.41 -14.98
C LEU A 82 0.20 -0.69 -14.42
N ILE A 83 1.05 -1.27 -15.27
CA ILE A 83 2.06 -2.25 -14.85
C ILE A 83 3.03 -1.61 -13.86
N PHE A 84 3.49 -0.39 -14.14
CA PHE A 84 4.35 0.35 -13.23
C PHE A 84 3.69 0.60 -11.86
N PHE A 85 2.41 1.00 -11.85
CA PHE A 85 1.64 1.16 -10.61
C PHE A 85 1.46 -0.15 -9.84
N THR A 86 1.27 -1.25 -10.54
CA THR A 86 1.19 -2.57 -9.90
C THR A 86 2.52 -2.97 -9.25
N ILE A 87 3.65 -2.80 -9.95
CA ILE A 87 4.99 -3.12 -9.42
C ILE A 87 5.33 -2.26 -8.19
N THR A 88 5.04 -0.96 -8.27
CA THR A 88 5.25 -0.04 -7.13
C THR A 88 4.38 -0.41 -5.93
N GLY A 89 3.11 -0.78 -6.14
CA GLY A 89 2.24 -1.28 -5.08
C GLY A 89 2.74 -2.58 -4.42
N VAL A 90 3.18 -3.55 -5.22
CA VAL A 90 3.71 -4.84 -4.70
C VAL A 90 5.03 -4.63 -3.93
N SER A 91 5.94 -3.82 -4.47
CA SER A 91 7.21 -3.52 -3.79
C SER A 91 6.99 -2.83 -2.45
N LEU A 92 6.02 -1.90 -2.36
CA LEU A 92 5.65 -1.27 -1.10
C LEU A 92 5.01 -2.26 -0.12
N ALA A 93 4.19 -3.21 -0.61
CA ALA A 93 3.62 -4.27 0.22
C ALA A 93 4.71 -5.16 0.86
N ILE A 94 5.74 -5.53 0.09
CA ILE A 94 6.90 -6.27 0.60
C ILE A 94 7.67 -5.44 1.63
N TYR A 95 7.90 -4.16 1.35
CA TYR A 95 8.57 -3.25 2.27
C TYR A 95 7.82 -3.11 3.60
N PHE A 96 6.49 -2.99 3.58
CA PHE A 96 5.67 -2.91 4.80
C PHE A 96 5.69 -4.22 5.58
N THR A 97 5.65 -5.36 4.88
CA THR A 97 5.77 -6.68 5.51
C THR A 97 7.09 -6.82 6.25
N ASN A 98 8.21 -6.43 5.62
CA ASN A 98 9.54 -6.48 6.24
C ASN A 98 9.69 -5.52 7.44
N LYS A 99 8.93 -4.42 7.48
CA LYS A 99 8.90 -3.47 8.60
C LYS A 99 7.87 -3.80 9.69
N GLY A 100 7.13 -4.91 9.57
CA GLY A 100 6.10 -5.30 10.53
C GLY A 100 4.86 -4.39 10.50
N ILE A 101 4.63 -3.69 9.39
CA ILE A 101 3.49 -2.81 9.16
C ILE A 101 2.44 -3.59 8.37
N ALA A 102 1.15 -3.40 8.66
CA ALA A 102 0.06 -4.08 7.97
C ALA A 102 0.12 -3.81 6.45
N PRO A 103 0.36 -4.83 5.60
CA PRO A 103 0.50 -4.66 4.15
C PRO A 103 -0.85 -4.66 3.41
N GLN A 104 -1.97 -4.58 4.15
CA GLN A 104 -3.33 -4.79 3.63
C GLN A 104 -3.69 -3.82 2.51
N LEU A 105 -3.48 -2.52 2.72
CA LEU A 105 -3.81 -1.48 1.75
C LEU A 105 -2.94 -1.59 0.47
N PRO A 106 -1.60 -1.69 0.55
CA PRO A 106 -0.78 -1.88 -0.65
C PRO A 106 -1.07 -3.14 -1.44
N LEU A 107 -1.35 -4.23 -0.74
CA LEU A 107 -1.70 -5.47 -1.40
C LEU A 107 -3.06 -5.37 -2.09
N ALA A 108 -4.06 -4.77 -1.44
CA ALA A 108 -5.40 -4.59 -2.02
C ALA A 108 -5.38 -3.67 -3.26
N VAL A 109 -4.66 -2.55 -3.20
CA VAL A 109 -4.55 -1.61 -4.33
C VAL A 109 -3.87 -2.29 -5.52
N SER A 110 -2.73 -2.96 -5.29
CA SER A 110 -2.01 -3.64 -6.37
C SER A 110 -2.82 -4.78 -6.99
N ALA A 111 -3.57 -5.52 -6.18
CA ALA A 111 -4.49 -6.55 -6.63
C ALA A 111 -5.60 -6.03 -7.54
N LEU A 112 -6.21 -4.90 -7.16
CA LEU A 112 -7.25 -4.26 -7.97
C LEU A 112 -6.67 -3.78 -9.29
N ILE A 113 -5.55 -3.06 -9.28
CA ILE A 113 -4.91 -2.56 -10.51
C ILE A 113 -4.51 -3.74 -11.42
N LEU A 114 -3.98 -4.83 -10.87
CA LEU A 114 -3.66 -6.05 -11.64
C LEU A 114 -4.91 -6.65 -12.31
N LEU A 115 -6.04 -6.65 -11.61
CA LEU A 115 -7.31 -7.10 -12.18
C LEU A 115 -7.76 -6.18 -13.33
N LEU A 116 -7.68 -4.86 -13.16
CA LEU A 116 -8.01 -3.90 -14.23
C LEU A 116 -7.15 -4.14 -15.48
N ILE A 117 -5.84 -4.28 -15.33
CA ILE A 117 -4.91 -4.61 -16.43
C ILE A 117 -5.32 -5.90 -17.13
N SER A 118 -5.66 -6.92 -16.35
CA SER A 118 -5.99 -8.24 -16.89
C SER A 118 -7.29 -8.22 -17.70
N VAL A 119 -8.28 -7.45 -17.25
CA VAL A 119 -9.55 -7.27 -17.95
C VAL A 119 -9.35 -6.47 -19.24
N GLU A 120 -8.60 -5.37 -19.20
CA GLU A 120 -8.25 -4.56 -20.38
C GLU A 120 -7.45 -5.35 -21.43
N MET A 121 -6.50 -6.18 -20.99
CA MET A 121 -5.80 -7.10 -21.90
C MET A 121 -6.77 -8.06 -22.58
N ALA A 122 -7.63 -8.70 -21.79
CA ALA A 122 -8.55 -9.71 -22.31
C ALA A 122 -9.59 -9.10 -23.28
N SER A 123 -10.10 -7.90 -22.99
CA SER A 123 -11.04 -7.20 -23.87
C SER A 123 -10.39 -6.72 -25.17
N TYR A 124 -9.14 -6.24 -25.12
CA TYR A 124 -8.42 -5.77 -26.30
C TYR A 124 -8.02 -6.90 -27.25
N PHE A 125 -7.46 -8.00 -26.71
CA PHE A 125 -6.98 -9.10 -27.54
C PHE A 125 -8.09 -10.05 -28.00
N PHE A 126 -9.16 -10.23 -27.22
CA PHE A 126 -10.23 -11.20 -27.51
C PHE A 126 -11.64 -10.58 -27.35
N PRO A 127 -12.02 -9.60 -28.19
CA PRO A 127 -13.27 -8.84 -28.04
C PRO A 127 -14.57 -9.64 -28.26
N HIS A 128 -14.49 -10.91 -28.69
CA HIS A 128 -15.67 -11.76 -28.98
C HIS A 128 -15.74 -13.05 -28.17
N HIS A 129 -14.75 -13.35 -27.34
CA HIS A 129 -14.70 -14.60 -26.58
C HIS A 129 -14.63 -14.35 -25.07
N ASN A 130 -15.78 -14.52 -24.40
CA ASN A 130 -15.88 -14.42 -22.95
C ASN A 130 -14.98 -15.42 -22.21
N THR A 131 -14.53 -16.49 -22.88
CA THR A 131 -13.60 -17.48 -22.32
C THR A 131 -12.26 -16.86 -21.91
N ALA A 132 -11.75 -15.88 -22.67
CA ALA A 132 -10.51 -15.19 -22.34
C ALA A 132 -10.66 -14.34 -21.07
N LEU A 133 -11.81 -13.67 -20.90
CA LEU A 133 -12.15 -12.90 -19.70
C LEU A 133 -12.27 -13.82 -18.47
N TYR A 134 -12.98 -14.93 -18.57
CA TYR A 134 -13.08 -15.91 -17.47
C TYR A 134 -11.71 -16.49 -17.09
N GLY A 135 -10.87 -16.79 -18.08
CA GLY A 135 -9.50 -17.24 -17.85
C GLY A 135 -8.65 -16.19 -17.10
N ALA A 136 -8.73 -14.92 -17.52
CA ALA A 136 -8.04 -13.83 -16.84
C ALA A 136 -8.51 -13.64 -15.39
N LEU A 137 -9.81 -13.72 -15.14
CA LEU A 137 -10.38 -13.62 -13.79
C LEU A 137 -9.97 -14.79 -12.90
N MET A 138 -9.96 -16.02 -13.42
CA MET A 138 -9.47 -17.20 -12.69
C MET A 138 -8.00 -17.05 -12.31
N LEU A 139 -7.14 -16.61 -13.25
CA LEU A 139 -5.73 -16.37 -12.99
C LEU A 139 -5.54 -15.32 -11.89
N ASN A 140 -6.30 -14.23 -11.91
CA ASN A 140 -6.24 -13.21 -10.85
C ASN A 140 -6.62 -13.79 -9.48
N CYS A 141 -7.70 -14.57 -9.40
CA CYS A 141 -8.12 -15.18 -8.14
C CYS A 141 -7.07 -16.17 -7.60
N LEU A 142 -6.44 -16.97 -8.47
CA LEU A 142 -5.35 -17.87 -8.08
C LEU A 142 -4.13 -17.09 -7.57
N LEU A 143 -3.76 -16.00 -8.26
CA LEU A 143 -2.69 -15.11 -7.80
C LEU A 143 -3.02 -14.49 -6.44
N TRP A 144 -4.29 -14.16 -6.19
CA TRP A 144 -4.71 -13.63 -4.90
C TRP A 144 -4.59 -14.66 -3.78
N ILE A 145 -4.99 -15.90 -4.02
CA ILE A 145 -4.82 -17.00 -3.06
C ILE A 145 -3.33 -17.27 -2.79
N ALA A 146 -2.50 -17.30 -3.84
CA ALA A 146 -1.05 -17.48 -3.70
C ALA A 146 -0.39 -16.35 -2.90
N ALA A 147 -0.78 -15.10 -3.17
CA ALA A 147 -0.30 -13.94 -2.41
C ALA A 147 -0.82 -13.94 -0.96
N ALA A 148 -2.05 -14.37 -0.71
CA ALA A 148 -2.60 -14.52 0.65
C ALA A 148 -1.76 -15.49 1.49
N TRP A 149 -1.33 -16.59 0.89
CA TRP A 149 -0.44 -17.56 1.54
C TRP A 149 0.94 -16.95 1.80
N LYS A 150 1.54 -16.28 0.81
CA LYS A 150 2.86 -15.65 0.92
C LYS A 150 2.92 -14.54 1.98
N PHE A 151 1.87 -13.72 2.08
CA PHE A 151 1.81 -12.58 3.01
C PHE A 151 1.05 -12.88 4.31
N ARG A 152 0.61 -14.13 4.52
CA ARG A 152 -0.22 -14.59 5.66
C ARG A 152 -1.44 -13.70 5.94
N GLN A 153 -2.07 -13.17 4.89
CA GLN A 153 -3.26 -12.32 5.01
C GLN A 153 -4.51 -13.13 4.67
N HIS A 154 -5.28 -13.54 5.69
CA HIS A 154 -6.48 -14.37 5.51
C HIS A 154 -7.55 -13.71 4.65
N TYR A 155 -7.78 -12.40 4.79
CA TYR A 155 -8.79 -11.64 4.02
C TYR A 155 -8.58 -11.75 2.51
N PHE A 156 -7.33 -11.77 2.06
CA PHE A 156 -7.01 -11.80 0.65
C PHE A 156 -7.30 -13.18 0.03
N GLY A 157 -7.10 -14.25 0.81
CA GLY A 157 -7.46 -15.61 0.41
C GLY A 157 -8.96 -15.82 0.34
N ILE A 158 -9.71 -15.26 1.31
CA ILE A 158 -11.18 -15.30 1.31
C ILE A 158 -11.72 -14.57 0.07
N SER A 159 -11.18 -13.38 -0.25
CA SER A 159 -11.57 -12.62 -1.45
C SER A 159 -11.36 -13.43 -2.74
N GLY A 160 -10.19 -14.09 -2.88
CA GLY A 160 -9.91 -14.96 -4.03
C GLY A 160 -10.85 -16.17 -4.12
N LEU A 161 -11.19 -16.79 -3.00
CA LEU A 161 -12.11 -17.93 -2.96
C LEU A 161 -13.54 -17.51 -3.34
N VAL A 162 -14.02 -16.40 -2.77
CA VAL A 162 -15.35 -15.83 -3.12
C VAL A 162 -15.38 -15.45 -4.60
N GLY A 163 -14.31 -14.85 -5.13
CA GLY A 163 -14.18 -14.54 -6.56
C GLY A 163 -14.30 -15.79 -7.44
N LEU A 164 -13.62 -16.89 -7.09
CA LEU A 164 -13.74 -18.15 -7.83
C LEU A 164 -15.16 -18.71 -7.80
N ILE A 165 -15.85 -18.66 -6.65
CA ILE A 165 -17.24 -19.12 -6.53
C ILE A 165 -18.15 -18.30 -7.45
N ILE A 166 -18.01 -16.98 -7.46
CA ILE A 166 -18.79 -16.09 -8.34
C ILE A 166 -18.53 -16.40 -9.82
N ILE A 167 -17.27 -16.61 -10.20
CA ILE A 167 -16.91 -16.98 -11.57
C ILE A 167 -17.57 -18.29 -11.97
N ILE A 168 -17.53 -19.31 -11.11
CA ILE A 168 -18.16 -20.60 -11.38
C ILE A 168 -19.66 -20.42 -11.58
N ILE A 169 -20.35 -19.70 -10.69
CA ILE A 169 -21.78 -19.42 -10.82
C ILE A 169 -22.08 -18.69 -12.14
N SER A 170 -21.27 -17.70 -12.49
CA SER A 170 -21.46 -16.94 -13.74
C SER A 170 -21.25 -17.75 -15.01
N ILE A 171 -20.52 -18.88 -14.96
CA ILE A 171 -20.35 -19.77 -16.12
C ILE A 171 -21.59 -20.66 -16.32
N PHE A 172 -22.31 -20.98 -15.24
CA PHE A 172 -23.48 -21.88 -15.27
C PHE A 172 -24.82 -21.15 -15.44
N ILE A 173 -24.85 -19.82 -15.27
CA ILE A 173 -26.06 -18.99 -15.43
C ILE A 173 -26.10 -18.36 -16.83
#